data_AF-A0A246U631-F1
#
_entry.id   AF-A0A246U631-F1
#
_cell.length_a   1.000
_cell.length_b   1.000
_cell.length_c   1.000
_cell.angle_alpha   90.00
_cell.angle_beta   90.00
_cell.angle_gamma   90.00
#
_symmetry.space_group_name_H-M   'P 1'
#
loop_
_entity.id
_entity.type
_entity.pdbx_description
1 polymer ?
#
loop_
_entity_poly.entity_id
_entity_poly.type
_entity_poly.pdbx_seq_one_letter_code
_entity_poly.pdbx_strand_id
1 'polypeptide(L)'
;MRSVFFDPGQMTARLELEAPEEAPDGQGGATITFASVASVWTRIEPLSEVREERAGANVFTLTHRIWLRFRGDIRAGMRLRKGDRLFAIGT
;
A
#
# COMPACT_ATOMS: atom_id res chain seq x y z
N MET A 1 -19.04 -2.07 17.84
CA MET A 1 -17.86 -2.57 17.11
C MET A 1 -18.35 -3.45 15.97
N ARG A 2 -18.18 -3.05 14.70
CA ARG A 2 -18.55 -3.92 13.57
C ARG A 2 -17.52 -5.04 13.50
N SER A 3 -17.86 -6.20 14.05
CA SER A 3 -17.01 -7.39 13.93
C SER A 3 -17.02 -7.79 12.45
N VAL A 4 -15.96 -7.46 11.73
CA VAL A 4 -15.74 -8.02 10.40
C VAL A 4 -15.42 -9.48 10.61
N PHE A 5 -16.24 -10.39 10.07
CA PHE A 5 -15.90 -11.80 10.06
C PHE A 5 -14.69 -11.95 9.13
N PHE A 6 -13.49 -11.95 9.71
CA PHE A 6 -12.24 -12.04 8.99
C PHE A 6 -11.68 -13.44 9.17
N ASP A 7 -11.65 -14.21 8.09
CA ASP A 7 -11.01 -15.53 8.05
C ASP A 7 -9.50 -15.36 7.75
N PRO A 8 -8.61 -15.68 8.70
CA PRO A 8 -7.16 -15.62 8.48
C PRO A 8 -6.68 -16.56 7.37
N GLY A 9 -7.41 -17.63 7.06
CA GLY A 9 -7.10 -18.56 5.97
C GLY A 9 -7.15 -17.91 4.59
N GLN A 10 -7.79 -16.74 4.46
CA GLN A 10 -7.87 -15.98 3.21
C GLN A 10 -6.62 -15.12 2.94
N MET A 11 -5.63 -15.09 3.85
CA MET A 11 -4.38 -14.35 3.67
C MET A 11 -3.36 -15.12 2.81
N THR A 12 -3.71 -15.38 1.56
CA THR A 12 -2.96 -16.28 0.67
C THR A 12 -1.90 -15.61 -0.19
N ALA A 13 -1.83 -14.27 -0.21
CA ALA A 13 -0.86 -13.53 -1.01
C ALA A 13 0.30 -12.99 -0.17
N ARG A 14 1.53 -13.34 -0.54
CA ARG A 14 2.74 -12.73 0.04
C ARG A 14 3.09 -11.46 -0.74
N LEU A 15 3.22 -10.34 -0.02
CA LEU A 15 3.60 -9.04 -0.54
C LEU A 15 4.84 -8.52 0.20
N GLU A 16 5.66 -7.74 -0.50
CA GLU A 16 6.74 -6.97 0.12
C GLU A 16 6.21 -5.58 0.47
N LEU A 17 6.35 -5.18 1.72
CA LEU A 17 6.13 -3.80 2.17
C LEU A 17 7.41 -3.01 1.90
N GLU A 18 7.29 -1.92 1.15
CA GLU A 18 8.39 -1.05 0.80
C GLU A 18 8.15 0.35 1.37
N ALA A 19 9.18 0.91 2.01
CA ALA A 19 9.15 2.25 2.56
C ALA A 19 9.95 3.22 1.67
N PRO A 20 9.49 4.48 1.51
CA PRO A 20 10.25 5.49 0.78
C PRO A 20 11.51 5.87 1.57
N GLU A 21 12.62 5.97 0.86
CA GLU A 21 13.92 6.42 1.35
C GLU A 21 14.41 7.57 0.46
N GLU A 22 14.60 8.74 1.06
CA GLU A 22 15.01 9.96 0.39
C GLU A 22 16.54 10.07 0.38
N ALA A 23 17.13 10.01 -0.81
CA ALA A 23 18.56 10.26 -1.01
C ALA A 23 18.74 11.65 -1.64
N PRO A 24 19.63 12.51 -1.11
CA PRO A 24 19.93 13.80 -1.72
C PRO A 24 20.42 13.62 -3.15
N ASP A 25 19.89 14.40 -4.10
CA ASP A 25 20.28 14.32 -5.52
C ASP A 25 21.50 15.19 -5.89
N GLY A 26 22.06 15.91 -4.91
CA GLY A 26 23.20 16.81 -5.09
C GLY A 26 22.88 18.15 -5.77
N GLN A 27 21.63 18.36 -6.22
CA GLN A 27 21.18 19.55 -6.95
C GLN A 27 20.05 20.30 -6.22
N GLY A 28 19.81 19.96 -4.95
CA GLY A 28 18.79 20.58 -4.10
C GLY A 28 17.44 19.86 -4.08
N GLY A 29 17.33 18.70 -4.73
CA GLY A 29 16.18 17.79 -4.65
C GLY A 29 16.51 16.47 -3.94
N ALA A 30 15.54 15.56 -3.96
CA ALA A 30 15.65 14.24 -3.36
C ALA A 30 15.20 13.16 -4.34
N THR A 31 16.00 12.11 -4.47
CA THR A 31 15.60 10.87 -5.16
C THR A 31 14.90 9.96 -4.15
N ILE A 32 13.63 9.67 -4.40
CA ILE A 32 12.86 8.72 -3.59
C ILE A 32 13.13 7.31 -4.12
N THR A 33 13.82 6.51 -3.33
CA THR A 33 13.95 5.07 -3.52
C THR A 33 12.99 4.33 -2.60
N PHE A 34 12.78 3.04 -2.83
CA PHE A 34 11.87 2.23 -2.02
C PHE A 34 12.59 0.99 -1.54
N ALA A 35 12.83 0.91 -0.23
CA ALA A 35 13.50 -0.22 0.40
C ALA A 35 12.47 -1.22 0.93
N SER A 36 12.66 -2.53 0.71
CA SER A 36 11.81 -3.55 1.33
C SER A 36 12.08 -3.60 2.83
N VAL A 37 11.02 -3.41 3.63
CA VAL A 37 11.08 -3.41 5.09
C VAL A 37 10.49 -4.69 5.70
N ALA A 38 9.59 -5.38 5.00
CA ALA A 38 9.00 -6.63 5.47
C ALA A 38 8.28 -7.42 4.39
N SER A 39 8.37 -8.75 4.44
CA SER A 39 7.41 -9.63 3.76
C SER A 39 6.15 -9.83 4.62
N VAL A 40 4.97 -9.59 4.06
CA VAL A 40 3.68 -9.76 4.75
C VAL A 40 2.73 -10.68 3.98
N TRP A 41 1.98 -11.50 4.72
CA TRP A 41 0.83 -12.22 4.18
C TRP A 41 -0.38 -11.30 4.16
N THR A 42 -1.13 -11.35 3.06
CA THR A 42 -2.22 -10.43 2.77
C THR A 42 -3.36 -11.13 2.05
N ARG A 43 -4.55 -10.55 2.16
CA ARG A 43 -5.71 -10.87 1.31
C ARG A 43 -5.93 -9.69 0.37
N ILE A 44 -5.93 -9.95 -0.94
CA ILE A 44 -6.14 -8.92 -1.97
C ILE A 44 -7.55 -9.08 -2.51
N GLU A 45 -8.37 -8.04 -2.40
CA GLU A 45 -9.70 -7.96 -2.98
C GLU A 45 -9.74 -6.84 -4.02
N PRO A 46 -9.96 -7.14 -5.31
CA PRO A 46 -10.18 -6.08 -6.30
C PRO A 46 -11.51 -5.37 -5.99
N LEU A 47 -11.52 -4.05 -6.13
CA LEU A 47 -12.74 -3.26 -6.03
C LEU A 47 -13.27 -3.01 -7.45
N SER A 48 -14.52 -3.39 -7.70
CA SER A 48 -15.16 -3.23 -9.01
C SER A 48 -15.53 -1.77 -9.33
N GLU A 49 -15.59 -0.90 -8.31
CA GLU A 49 -15.93 0.51 -8.45
C GLU A 49 -14.70 1.37 -8.16
N VAL A 50 -14.12 1.93 -9.22
CA VAL A 50 -13.12 2.98 -9.11
C VAL A 50 -13.82 4.23 -8.58
N ARG A 51 -13.63 4.54 -7.30
CA ARG A 51 -14.07 5.83 -6.76
C ARG A 51 -13.04 6.89 -7.13
N GLU A 52 -13.38 7.69 -8.13
CA GLU A 52 -12.72 8.97 -8.37
C GLU A 52 -13.30 10.00 -7.38
N GLU A 53 -12.55 10.37 -6.35
CA GLU A 53 -12.91 11.54 -5.55
C GLU A 53 -12.55 12.80 -6.36
N ARG A 54 -13.56 13.40 -7.01
CA ARG A 54 -13.39 14.65 -7.79
C ARG A 54 -13.75 15.86 -6.93
N ALA A 55 -12.75 16.46 -6.30
CA ALA A 55 -12.80 17.83 -5.82
C ALA A 55 -11.38 18.44 -5.70
N GLY A 56 -10.74 18.73 -6.84
CA GLY A 56 -9.59 19.67 -6.92
C GLY A 56 -8.27 19.30 -6.22
N ALA A 57 -8.19 18.18 -5.50
CA ALA A 57 -6.98 17.69 -4.84
C ALA A 57 -6.78 16.19 -5.14
N ASN A 58 -5.52 15.77 -5.31
CA ASN A 58 -5.00 14.43 -5.62
C ASN A 58 -6.05 13.31 -5.80
N VAL A 59 -6.27 12.91 -7.07
CA VAL A 59 -7.12 11.77 -7.43
C VAL A 59 -6.45 10.48 -6.97
N PHE A 60 -6.86 9.94 -5.83
CA PHE A 60 -6.44 8.60 -5.40
C PHE A 60 -7.45 7.56 -5.89
N THR A 61 -7.06 6.78 -6.89
CA THR A 61 -7.89 5.69 -7.42
C THR A 61 -7.74 4.46 -6.54
N LEU A 62 -8.74 4.20 -5.69
CA LEU A 62 -8.78 2.99 -4.89
C LEU A 62 -9.20 1.78 -5.75
N THR A 63 -8.22 0.99 -6.18
CA THR A 63 -8.44 -0.17 -7.07
C THR A 63 -8.54 -1.49 -6.33
N HIS A 64 -7.86 -1.62 -5.19
CA HIS A 64 -7.76 -2.87 -4.44
C HIS A 64 -7.89 -2.58 -2.96
N ARG A 65 -8.62 -3.44 -2.26
CA ARG A 65 -8.61 -3.52 -0.80
C ARG A 65 -7.67 -4.64 -0.39
N ILE A 66 -6.62 -4.29 0.35
CA ILE A 66 -5.62 -5.24 0.81
C ILE A 66 -5.70 -5.33 2.34
N TRP A 67 -5.98 -6.53 2.85
CA TRP A 67 -6.01 -6.80 4.28
C TRP A 67 -4.71 -7.44 4.72
N LEU A 68 -4.20 -7.02 5.86
CA LEU A 68 -3.02 -7.58 6.51
C LEU A 68 -3.21 -7.59 8.03
N ARG A 69 -2.32 -8.29 8.74
CA ARG A 69 -2.29 -8.27 10.20
C ARG A 69 -1.86 -6.90 10.68
N PHE A 70 -2.48 -6.39 11.74
CA PHE A 70 -2.17 -5.09 12.30
C PHE A 70 -0.66 -4.92 12.55
N ARG A 71 -0.10 -3.78 12.10
CA ARG A 71 1.28 -3.35 12.32
C ARG A 71 1.30 -1.82 12.42
N GLY A 72 2.06 -1.28 13.38
CA GLY A 72 2.05 0.16 13.70
C GLY A 72 3.03 1.02 12.89
N ASP A 73 3.75 0.42 11.96
CA ASP A 73 4.80 1.06 11.16
C ASP A 73 4.36 1.34 9.70
N ILE A 74 3.15 0.95 9.31
CA ILE A 74 2.58 1.27 8.02
C ILE A 74 2.20 2.75 8.00
N ARG A 75 2.69 3.47 6.99
CA ARG A 75 2.46 4.91 6.79
C ARG A 75 2.03 5.20 5.36
N ALA A 76 1.33 6.32 5.15
CA ALA A 76 1.07 6.82 3.81
C ALA A 76 2.38 7.14 3.09
N GLY A 77 2.41 6.94 1.77
CA GLY A 77 3.61 7.05 0.94
C GLY A 77 4.42 5.75 0.84
N MET A 78 4.12 4.74 1.67
CA MET A 78 4.62 3.38 1.47
C MET A 78 3.92 2.69 0.30
N ARG A 79 4.43 1.53 -0.10
CA ARG A 79 3.79 0.70 -1.13
C ARG A 79 3.94 -0.79 -0.82
N LEU A 80 3.02 -1.59 -1.35
CA LEU A 80 3.09 -3.05 -1.35
C LEU A 80 3.47 -3.54 -2.75
N ARG A 81 4.36 -4.53 -2.83
CA ARG A 81 4.85 -5.11 -4.08
C ARG A 81 4.52 -6.60 -4.19
N LYS A 82 4.00 -7.01 -5.34
CA LYS A 82 3.78 -8.40 -5.76
C LYS A 82 4.51 -8.66 -7.08
N GLY A 83 5.77 -9.09 -7.03
CA GLY A 83 6.60 -9.18 -8.23
C GLY A 83 6.77 -7.79 -8.85
N ASP A 84 6.24 -7.59 -10.06
CA ASP A 84 6.24 -6.31 -10.78
C ASP A 84 5.03 -5.42 -10.49
N ARG A 85 4.01 -5.93 -9.77
CA ARG A 85 2.82 -5.14 -9.42
C ARG A 85 3.07 -4.32 -8.16
N LEU A 86 2.76 -3.03 -8.23
CA LEU A 86 2.89 -2.08 -7.13
C LEU A 86 1.52 -1.57 -6.69
N PHE A 87 1.31 -1.46 -5.38
CA PHE A 87 0.12 -0.91 -4.76
C PHE A 87 0.53 0.21 -3.80
N ALA A 88 0.25 1.47 -4.17
CA ALA A 88 0.55 2.62 -3.32
C ALA A 88 -0.41 2.70 -2.13
N ILE A 89 0.09 3.14 -0.97
CA ILE A 89 -0.70 3.39 0.22
C ILE A 89 -0.91 4.90 0.34
N GLY A 90 -2.13 5.35 0.05
CA GLY A 90 -2.56 6.73 0.22
C GLY A 90 -3.14 6.99 1.61
N THR A 91 -3.25 8.27 1.96
CA THR A 91 -4.09 8.77 3.06
C THR A 91 -5.56 8.80 2.67
#